data_AF-A0A376FGH5-F1
#
_entry.id   AF-A0A376FGH5-F1
#
_cell.length_a   1.000
_cell.length_b   1.000
_cell.length_c   1.000
_cell.angle_alpha   90.00
_cell.angle_beta   90.00
_cell.angle_gamma   90.00
#
_symmetry.space_group_name_H-M   'P 1'
#
loop_
_entity.id
_entity.type
_entity.pdbx_description
1 polymer ?
#
loop_
_entity_poly.entity_id
_entity_poly.type
_entity_poly.pdbx_seq_one_letter_code
_entity_poly.pdbx_strand_id
1 'polypeptide(L)' 'MKSVLEGVPEQPLTPPPGVVTVNIDRSTGQLANGGNSREEYFIEGTQPTTQAVHEVGTEIIDNGETHELF' A
#
# COMPACT_ATOMS: atom_id res chain seq x y z
N MET A 1 -10.77 23.91 15.49
CA MET A 1 -9.47 23.96 14.78
C MET A 1 -9.51 24.86 13.52
N LYS A 2 -10.53 24.77 12.64
CA LYS A 2 -10.60 25.50 11.35
C LYS A 2 -10.16 26.98 11.39
N SER A 3 -10.70 27.80 12.29
CA SER A 3 -10.37 29.24 12.38
C SER A 3 -9.08 29.56 13.15
N VAL A 4 -8.59 28.63 13.97
CA VAL A 4 -7.42 28.84 14.84
C VAL A 4 -6.12 28.57 14.10
N LEU A 5 -6.16 27.70 13.08
CA LEU A 5 -5.02 27.38 12.23
C LEU A 5 -4.97 28.21 10.95
N GLU A 6 -5.89 29.16 10.76
CA GLU A 6 -5.89 30.04 9.60
C GLU A 6 -4.60 30.88 9.58
N GLY A 7 -3.85 30.78 8.48
CA GLY A 7 -2.55 31.43 8.33
C GLY A 7 -1.39 30.78 9.10
N VAL A 8 -1.63 29.71 9.85
CA VAL A 8 -0.56 28.92 10.48
C VAL A 8 0.03 27.98 9.43
N PRO A 9 1.34 28.03 9.14
CA PRO A 9 1.95 27.11 8.20
C PRO A 9 1.89 25.68 8.73
N GLU A 10 1.66 24.72 7.84
CA GLU A 10 1.74 23.31 8.18
C GLU A 10 3.18 22.95 8.57
N GLN A 11 3.34 22.24 9.68
CA GLN A 11 4.63 21.72 10.08
C GLN A 11 4.97 20.48 9.22
N PRO A 12 6.14 20.42 8.57
CA PRO A 12 6.51 19.26 7.78
C PRO A 12 6.63 18.03 8.68
N LEU A 13 6.04 16.93 8.22
CA LEU A 13 6.14 15.65 8.92
C LEU A 13 7.57 15.11 8.77
N THR A 14 8.27 15.01 9.91
CA THR A 14 9.60 14.39 9.97
C THR A 14 9.47 13.11 10.80
N PRO A 15 9.62 11.92 10.20
CA PRO A 15 9.54 10.67 10.94
C PRO A 15 10.55 10.65 12.11
N PRO A 16 10.14 10.21 13.31
CA PRO A 16 11.07 10.02 14.42
C PRO A 16 12.15 8.99 14.10
N PRO A 17 13.31 9.04 14.78
CA PRO A 17 14.31 7.96 14.70
C PRO A 17 13.68 6.59 15.03
N GLY A 18 14.03 5.56 14.24
CA GLY A 18 13.47 4.22 14.39
C GLY A 18 12.07 4.05 13.80
N VAL A 19 11.54 5.04 13.07
CA VAL A 19 10.33 4.88 12.24
C VAL A 19 10.73 4.80 10.77
N VAL A 20 10.22 3.80 10.06
CA VAL A 20 10.42 3.60 8.63
C VAL A 20 9.11 3.76 7.87
N THR A 21 9.18 4.26 6.64
CA THR A 21 8.05 4.33 5.72
C THR A 21 8.12 3.17 4.74
N VAL A 22 7.03 2.42 4.61
CA VAL A 22 6.95 1.26 3.70
C VAL A 22 5.68 1.35 2.87
N ASN A 23 5.78 0.99 1.59
CA ASN A 23 4.61 0.84 0.72
C ASN A 23 3.95 -0.53 0.94
N ILE A 24 2.70 -0.51 1.37
CA ILE A 24 1.90 -1.72 1.62
C ILE A 24 0.71 -1.80 0.67
N ASP A 25 0.28 -3.02 0.37
CA ASP A 25 -1.02 -3.25 -0.25
C ASP A 25 -2.13 -2.93 0.76
N ARG A 26 -3.12 -2.14 0.33
CA ARG A 26 -4.16 -1.61 1.23
C ARG A 26 -5.09 -2.69 1.79
N SER A 27 -5.21 -3.82 1.12
CA SER A 27 -6.13 -4.90 1.49
C SER A 27 -5.50 -5.90 2.44
N THR A 28 -4.23 -6.22 2.24
CA THR A 28 -3.51 -7.26 2.98
C THR A 28 -2.60 -6.72 4.08
N GLY A 29 -2.15 -5.46 3.97
CA GLY A 29 -1.10 -4.91 4.84
C GLY A 29 0.29 -5.48 4.59
N GLN A 30 0.46 -6.33 3.56
CA GLN A 30 1.76 -6.87 3.13
C GLN A 30 2.47 -5.88 2.20
N LEU A 31 3.76 -6.13 1.90
CA LEU A 31 4.51 -5.29 0.98
C LEU A 31 3.79 -5.23 -0.38
N ALA A 32 3.56 -4.01 -0.87
CA ALA A 32 2.91 -3.83 -2.17
C ALA A 32 3.83 -4.32 -3.30
N ASN A 33 3.23 -4.94 -4.32
CA ASN A 33 3.89 -5.27 -5.59
C ASN A 33 3.28 -4.54 -6.80
N GLY A 34 2.54 -3.46 -6.56
CA GLY A 34 1.86 -2.64 -7.55
C GLY A 34 0.42 -2.32 -7.15
N GLY A 35 -0.29 -1.55 -7.98
CA GLY A 35 -1.73 -1.32 -7.82
C GLY A 35 -2.14 -0.54 -6.57
N ASN A 36 -3.02 -1.13 -5.75
CA ASN A 36 -3.73 -0.48 -4.64
C ASN A 36 -2.86 -0.33 -3.38
N SER A 37 -1.77 0.45 -3.49
CA SER A 37 -0.80 0.65 -2.41
C SER A 37 -1.02 1.94 -1.61
N ARG A 38 -0.43 1.99 -0.41
CA ARG A 38 -0.23 3.22 0.38
C ARG A 38 1.11 3.21 1.10
N GLU A 39 1.63 4.39 1.41
CA GLU A 39 2.70 4.55 2.38
C GLU A 39 2.15 4.39 3.80
N GLU A 40 2.86 3.64 4.64
CA GLU A 40 2.50 3.41 6.04
C GLU A 40 3.78 3.42 6.90
N TYR A 41 3.65 3.91 8.13
CA TYR A 41 4.76 4.04 9.08
C TYR A 41 4.85 2.84 10.01
N PHE A 42 6.08 2.36 10.22
CA PHE A 42 6.35 1.24 11.12
C PHE A 42 7.50 1.57 12.05
N ILE A 43 7.50 0.99 13.25
CA ILE A 43 8.72 0.91 14.05
C ILE A 43 9.69 -0.01 13.29
N GLU A 44 10.95 0.38 13.19
CA GLU A 44 11.98 -0.40 12.51
C GLU A 44 12.01 -1.86 13.01
N GLY A 45 11.92 -2.80 12.07
CA GLY A 45 11.88 -4.23 12.36
C GLY A 45 10.47 -4.80 12.58
N THR A 46 9.44 -3.96 12.56
CA THR A 46 8.02 -4.38 12.67
C THR A 46 7.25 -4.31 11.35
N GLN A 47 7.87 -3.77 10.30
CA GLN A 47 7.27 -3.74 8.97
C GLN A 47 7.03 -5.16 8.39
N PRO A 48 6.02 -5.36 7.54
CA PRO A 48 5.81 -6.63 6.84
C PRO A 48 7.03 -7.00 5.99
N THR A 49 7.31 -8.30 5.90
CA THR A 49 8.43 -8.85 5.11
C THR A 49 7.97 -9.69 3.91
N THR A 50 6.68 -9.98 3.82
CA THR A 50 6.08 -10.75 2.72
C THR A 50 5.42 -9.81 1.71
N GLN A 51 5.46 -10.16 0.43
CA GLN A 51 4.77 -9.45 -0.64
C GLN A 51 3.32 -9.90 -0.75
N ALA A 52 2.42 -8.95 -1.01
CA ALA A 52 1.04 -9.26 -1.36
C ALA A 52 0.99 -10.10 -2.65
N VAL A 53 0.22 -11.18 -2.64
CA VAL A 53 -0.04 -11.99 -3.83
C VAL A 53 -1.41 -11.62 -4.36
N HIS A 54 -1.44 -11.10 -5.57
CA HIS A 54 -2.68 -10.91 -6.32
C HIS A 54 -2.77 -12.06 -7.32
N GLU A 55 -3.79 -12.90 -7.17
CA GLU A 55 -4.11 -13.88 -8.21
C GLU A 55 -4.60 -13.12 -9.44
N VAL A 56 -3.69 -12.93 -10.40
CA VAL A 56 -4.09 -12.61 -11.77
C VAL A 56 -4.62 -13.90 -12.37
N GLY A 57 -5.95 -13.98 -12.55
CA GLY A 57 -6.59 -15.10 -13.22
C GLY A 57 -5.85 -15.42 -14.51
N THR A 58 -5.53 -16.69 -14.71
CA THR A 58 -4.91 -17.13 -15.96
C THR A 58 -6.00 -17.15 -17.02
N GLU A 59 -6.06 -16.12 -17.86
CA GLU A 59 -6.86 -16.18 -19.09
C GLU A 59 -6.22 -17.23 -20.01
N ILE A 60 -6.81 -18.43 -20.07
CA ILE A 60 -6.46 -19.39 -21.11
C ILE A 60 -7.26 -19.00 -22.35
N ILE A 61 -6.56 -18.53 -23.38
CA ILE A 61 -7.16 -18.36 -24.71
C ILE A 61 -7.18 -19.75 -25.36
N ASP A 62 -8.27 -20.50 -25.16
CA ASP A 62 -8.55 -21.69 -25.96
C ASP A 62 -9.51 -21.33 -27.10
N ASN A 63 -9.03 -21.47 -28.33
CA ASN A 63 -9.83 -21.42 -29.55
C ASN A 63 -10.73 -20.17 -29.77
N GLY A 64 -10.41 -19.03 -29.15
CA GLY A 64 -11.10 -17.76 -29.35
C GLY A 64 -12.30 -17.49 -28.43
N GLU A 65 -12.56 -18.35 -27.43
CA GLU A 65 -13.56 -18.09 -26.40
C GLU A 65 -12.92 -17.95 -25.01
N THR A 66 -12.97 -16.74 -24.47
CA THR A 66 -12.51 -16.44 -23.11
C THR A 66 -13.41 -17.12 -22.09
N HIS A 67 -12.87 -18.06 -21.33
CA HIS A 67 -13.54 -18.66 -20.18
C HIS A 67 -12.85 -18.20 -18.90
N GLU A 68 -13.58 -17.45 -18.08
CA GLU A 68 -13.17 -17.10 -16.72
C GLU A 68 -13.45 -18.31 -15.81
N LEU A 69 -12.42 -18.85 -15.16
CA LEU A 69 -12.58 -19.90 -14.15
C LEU A 69 -12.80 -19.23 -12.79
N PHE A 70 -14.06 -19.14 -12.38
CA PHE A 70 -14.46 -18.87 -10.99
C PHE A 70 -15.36 -20.00 -10.46
#